data_AF-F0WEH1-F1
#
_entry.id   AF-F0WEH1-F1
#
_cell.length_a   1.000
_cell.length_b   1.000
_cell.length_c   1.000
_cell.angle_alpha   90.00
_cell.angle_beta   90.00
_cell.angle_gamma   90.00
#
_symmetry.space_group_name_H-M   'P 1'
#
loop_
_entity.id
_entity.type
_entity.pdbx_description
1 polymer ?
#
loop_
_entity_poly.entity_id
_entity_poly.type
_entity_poly.pdbx_seq_one_letter_code
_entity_poly.pdbx_strand_id
1 'polypeptide(L)'
;MWSYQLGQKIRPNIDRKLFCKVFYYLSYEGSVDLEAVTDPVEKCSLEAQIQEFGQTPRQLFVTPHPARQDVGKCPVLTEECVPNEIKSRKVDTTKDVMYDSPLARSDNQVKSFQENEFDSEIDDANSEGARRSVFAFRGKSLTVPKQAQKFVGGLTAQIRRRMHADTTKAWNWTFDKKIAMERTYWAGSSPHQIHSAEITSIVLAKNASVMYTTSKNTTFKVSATADGTIRRTMSCDAALTCSDISNDERFIFIGSTDQFLYMYSIECGRMISQIKAHDDGISCVCVYHDRIMTAASDSIVKIWQYSNTGITSTPIATFTGCEGAILSLHVCADGTLGIAGTRTGRTYILDLRNHVILCQVENRFHSCSGVTGLSSASDSSTFISVSLKNELQQISFEGKQLSAIELHCDGQIRSFGSDGEYVVAGTSNGRISIWKLSDSVGPDAVYEIPNAHAASICSLTVTHNGQMMVSASVDGSIRIWTLKRKVSSRSNRFAQLFSPA
;
A
#
# COMPACT_ATOMS: atom_id res chain seq x y z
N MET A 1 15.12 -28.99 10.20
CA MET A 1 15.74 -30.31 10.47
C MET A 1 15.44 -30.81 11.89
N TRP A 2 14.26 -30.50 12.45
CA TRP A 2 13.88 -30.80 13.85
C TRP A 2 12.55 -31.59 13.95
N SER A 3 12.16 -32.30 12.89
CA SER A 3 11.01 -33.23 12.91
C SER A 3 11.41 -34.69 13.19
N TYR A 4 12.70 -34.98 13.33
CA TYR A 4 13.22 -36.36 13.26
C TYR A 4 13.65 -36.99 14.58
N GLN A 5 13.82 -36.24 15.68
CA GLN A 5 14.45 -36.81 16.89
C GLN A 5 13.57 -36.99 18.14
N LEU A 6 12.34 -36.45 18.19
CA LEU A 6 11.42 -36.73 19.32
C LEU A 6 10.59 -38.02 19.18
N GLY A 7 10.72 -38.74 18.06
CA GLY A 7 9.90 -39.92 17.75
C GLY A 7 10.37 -41.25 18.36
N GLN A 8 11.44 -41.28 19.17
CA GLN A 8 12.08 -42.55 19.56
C GLN A 8 11.81 -43.04 20.99
N LYS A 9 10.97 -42.36 21.80
CA LYS A 9 10.71 -42.79 23.19
C LYS A 9 9.24 -42.90 23.59
N ILE A 10 8.32 -43.12 22.65
CA ILE A 10 6.89 -43.32 22.94
C ILE A 10 6.40 -44.59 22.24
N ARG A 11 5.58 -45.37 22.96
CA ARG A 11 5.14 -46.74 22.67
C ARG A 11 4.76 -47.00 21.20
N PRO A 12 4.93 -48.23 20.67
CA PRO A 12 4.97 -48.51 19.22
C PRO A 12 3.62 -48.42 18.49
N ASN A 13 2.55 -47.95 19.13
CA ASN A 13 1.17 -48.18 18.66
C ASN A 13 0.33 -46.91 18.48
N ILE A 14 0.94 -45.74 18.32
CA ILE A 14 0.21 -44.50 18.04
C ILE A 14 0.50 -44.05 16.62
N ASP A 15 -0.56 -44.09 15.81
CA ASP A 15 -0.59 -43.72 14.42
C ASP A 15 -0.17 -42.23 14.25
N ARG A 16 0.91 -41.97 13.51
CA ARG A 16 1.55 -40.63 13.40
C ARG A 16 0.60 -39.52 12.91
N LYS A 17 -0.48 -39.88 12.20
CA LYS A 17 -1.51 -38.94 11.74
C LYS A 17 -2.46 -38.46 12.85
N LEU A 18 -2.59 -39.20 13.95
CA LEU A 18 -3.41 -38.77 15.09
C LEU A 18 -2.67 -37.74 15.95
N PHE A 19 -1.34 -37.83 16.04
CA PHE A 19 -0.51 -36.99 16.92
C PHE A 19 -0.62 -35.49 16.57
N CYS A 20 -0.64 -35.14 15.29
CA CYS A 20 -0.77 -33.75 14.83
C CYS A 20 -2.18 -33.14 15.03
N LYS A 21 -3.17 -33.92 15.47
CA LYS A 21 -4.55 -33.44 15.74
C LYS A 21 -4.81 -33.14 17.21
N VAL A 22 -3.85 -33.44 18.08
CA VAL A 22 -3.97 -33.26 19.54
C VAL A 22 -3.19 -32.02 20.02
N PHE A 23 -2.29 -31.47 19.20
CA PHE A 23 -1.47 -30.31 19.54
C PHE A 23 -1.60 -29.23 18.48
N TYR A 24 -2.16 -28.07 18.86
CA TYR A 24 -2.23 -26.86 18.05
C TYR A 24 -1.04 -25.96 18.40
N TYR A 25 -0.38 -25.36 17.41
CA TYR A 25 0.83 -24.54 17.57
C TYR A 25 0.59 -23.17 18.27
N LEU A 26 -0.62 -22.93 18.79
CA LEU A 26 -1.06 -21.66 19.38
C LEU A 26 -1.72 -21.82 20.76
N SER A 27 -1.73 -23.02 21.34
CA SER A 27 -2.16 -23.24 22.72
C SER A 27 -0.93 -23.54 23.58
N TYR A 28 -0.15 -22.49 23.84
CA TYR A 28 0.93 -22.48 24.82
C TYR A 28 0.41 -21.87 26.12
N GLU A 29 -0.31 -22.65 26.92
CA GLU A 29 -0.53 -22.32 28.32
C GLU A 29 -0.14 -23.53 29.16
N GLY A 30 0.96 -23.39 29.87
CA GLY A 30 1.38 -24.30 30.91
C GLY A 30 2.22 -23.54 31.92
N SER A 31 1.58 -22.84 32.86
CA SER A 31 2.30 -22.18 33.95
C SER A 31 3.05 -23.23 34.77
N VAL A 32 4.37 -23.11 34.83
CA VAL A 32 5.22 -23.89 35.74
C VAL A 32 5.32 -23.13 37.06
N ASP A 33 4.84 -23.72 38.14
CA ASP A 33 4.98 -23.15 39.49
C ASP A 33 6.37 -23.49 40.05
N LEU A 34 7.32 -22.56 39.87
CA LEU A 34 8.71 -22.68 40.33
C LEU A 34 8.83 -22.64 41.86
N GLU A 35 7.77 -22.29 42.60
CA GLU A 35 7.76 -22.30 44.06
C GLU A 35 7.42 -23.69 44.62
N ALA A 36 6.78 -24.55 43.82
CA ALA A 36 6.48 -25.93 44.19
C ALA A 36 7.69 -26.88 44.09
N VAL A 37 8.78 -26.48 43.41
CA VAL A 37 9.99 -27.29 43.24
C VAL A 37 10.96 -27.04 44.40
N THR A 38 11.05 -28.01 45.31
CA THR A 38 11.88 -27.90 46.53
C THR A 38 13.37 -28.18 46.30
N ASP A 39 13.72 -28.90 45.22
CA ASP A 39 15.12 -29.20 44.89
C ASP A 39 15.73 -28.02 44.10
N PRO A 40 16.78 -27.35 44.64
CA PRO A 40 17.41 -26.21 43.98
C PRO A 40 18.09 -26.56 42.65
N VAL A 41 18.56 -27.80 42.47
CA VAL A 41 19.21 -28.22 41.23
C VAL A 41 18.16 -28.40 40.12
N GLU A 42 17.05 -29.04 40.46
CA GLU A 42 15.93 -29.24 39.55
C GLU A 42 15.30 -27.90 39.16
N LYS A 43 15.10 -26.99 40.13
CA LYS A 43 14.59 -25.64 39.88
C LYS A 43 15.47 -24.85 38.92
N CYS A 44 16.79 -24.83 39.14
CA CYS A 44 17.74 -24.12 38.28
C CYS A 44 17.76 -24.74 36.86
N SER A 45 17.63 -26.07 36.75
CA SER A 45 17.55 -26.74 35.45
C SER A 45 16.27 -26.40 34.67
N LEU A 46 15.12 -26.28 35.36
CA LEU A 46 13.84 -25.89 34.78
C LEU A 46 13.84 -24.42 34.36
N GLU A 47 14.42 -23.53 35.17
CA GLU A 47 14.59 -22.11 34.84
C GLU A 47 15.45 -21.93 33.57
N ALA A 48 16.59 -22.62 33.49
CA ALA A 48 17.44 -22.60 32.29
C ALA A 48 16.69 -23.14 31.06
N GLN A 49 15.92 -24.22 31.21
CA GLN A 49 15.16 -24.80 30.11
C GLN A 49 14.05 -23.87 29.61
N ILE A 50 13.33 -23.19 30.51
CA ILE A 50 12.30 -22.19 30.15
C ILE A 50 12.95 -20.99 29.45
N GLN A 51 14.10 -20.53 29.94
CA GLN A 51 14.82 -19.39 29.39
C GLN A 51 15.38 -19.68 27.99
N GLU A 52 15.85 -20.89 27.74
CA GLU A 52 16.53 -21.27 26.50
C GLU A 52 15.56 -21.83 25.44
N PHE A 53 14.48 -22.52 25.85
CA PHE A 53 13.58 -23.24 24.94
C PHE A 53 12.08 -22.95 25.09
N GLY A 54 11.67 -22.20 26.13
CA GLY A 54 10.26 -21.98 26.46
C GLY A 54 9.59 -23.15 27.18
N GLN A 55 8.32 -22.99 27.58
CA GLN A 55 7.57 -24.01 28.33
C GLN A 55 7.16 -25.21 27.46
N THR A 56 7.23 -26.42 28.02
CA THR A 56 6.83 -27.66 27.33
C THR A 56 5.30 -27.82 27.37
N PRO A 57 4.63 -28.06 26.22
CA PRO A 57 3.18 -28.14 26.17
C PRO A 57 2.65 -29.40 26.89
N ARG A 58 1.60 -29.23 27.70
CA ARG A 58 0.87 -30.32 28.35
C ARG A 58 -0.33 -30.71 27.48
N GLN A 59 -0.60 -32.01 27.36
CA GLN A 59 -1.75 -32.50 26.60
C GLN A 59 -3.06 -32.08 27.28
N LEU A 60 -3.79 -31.14 26.66
CA LEU A 60 -5.06 -30.62 27.20
C LEU A 60 -6.28 -31.45 26.77
N PHE A 61 -6.22 -32.13 25.63
CA PHE A 61 -7.33 -32.94 25.10
C PHE A 61 -6.94 -34.41 24.98
N VAL A 62 -7.84 -35.28 25.43
CA VAL A 62 -7.73 -36.72 25.25
C VAL A 62 -8.28 -37.14 23.87
N THR A 63 -9.14 -36.31 23.27
CA THR A 63 -9.80 -36.56 21.99
C THR A 63 -9.41 -35.53 20.91
N PRO A 64 -9.34 -35.92 19.62
CA PRO A 64 -9.04 -34.99 18.53
C PRO A 64 -10.12 -33.91 18.36
N HIS A 65 -9.71 -32.69 18.00
CA HIS A 65 -10.67 -31.61 17.70
C HIS A 65 -11.51 -31.96 16.45
N PRO A 66 -12.83 -31.66 16.44
CA PRO A 66 -13.68 -31.83 15.26
C PRO A 66 -13.13 -31.10 14.03
N ALA A 67 -13.30 -31.67 12.84
CA ALA A 67 -12.83 -31.06 11.60
C ALA A 67 -13.64 -29.79 11.28
N ARG A 68 -12.99 -28.77 10.70
CA ARG A 68 -13.62 -27.48 10.34
C ARG A 68 -14.78 -27.60 9.34
N GLN A 69 -15.01 -28.77 8.75
CA GLN A 69 -16.13 -29.05 7.85
C GLN A 69 -17.42 -29.43 8.60
N ASP A 70 -17.35 -29.66 9.92
CA ASP A 70 -18.49 -30.07 10.76
C ASP A 70 -19.13 -28.92 11.56
N VAL A 71 -18.85 -27.66 11.21
CA VAL A 71 -19.50 -26.50 11.83
C VAL A 71 -21.00 -26.53 11.49
N GLY A 72 -21.81 -27.00 12.43
CA GLY A 72 -23.27 -27.12 12.30
C GLY A 72 -23.88 -28.40 12.88
N LYS A 73 -23.07 -29.40 13.25
CA LYS A 73 -23.55 -30.56 14.01
C LYS A 73 -23.01 -30.49 15.43
N CYS A 74 -23.80 -29.98 16.37
CA CYS A 74 -23.50 -30.11 17.80
C CYS A 74 -23.60 -31.59 18.20
N PRO A 75 -22.53 -32.22 18.72
CA PRO A 75 -22.69 -33.36 19.60
C PRO A 75 -23.21 -32.81 20.94
N VAL A 76 -24.19 -33.48 21.53
CA VAL A 76 -24.66 -33.20 22.88
C VAL A 76 -23.48 -33.34 23.84
N LEU A 77 -23.12 -32.26 24.54
CA LEU A 77 -22.11 -32.27 25.59
C LEU A 77 -22.69 -33.05 26.78
N THR A 78 -22.19 -34.26 27.02
CA THR A 78 -22.37 -34.95 28.31
C THR A 78 -21.37 -34.37 29.32
N GLU A 79 -21.78 -34.30 30.60
CA GLU A 79 -21.10 -33.61 31.70
C GLU A 79 -19.66 -34.09 32.03
N GLU A 80 -19.10 -35.04 31.29
CA GLU A 80 -17.75 -35.57 31.52
C GLU A 80 -16.62 -34.72 30.90
N CYS A 81 -16.93 -33.62 30.21
CA CYS A 81 -15.94 -32.79 29.49
C CYS A 81 -15.60 -31.45 30.18
N VAL A 82 -15.89 -31.27 31.46
CA VAL A 82 -15.51 -30.07 32.21
C VAL A 82 -14.31 -30.39 33.13
N PRO A 83 -13.12 -29.81 32.91
CA PRO A 83 -12.04 -29.87 33.89
C PRO A 83 -12.44 -29.10 35.16
N ASN A 84 -12.28 -29.73 36.33
CA ASN A 84 -12.60 -29.15 37.63
C ASN A 84 -11.98 -27.75 37.82
N GLU A 85 -12.81 -26.79 38.20
CA GLU A 85 -12.38 -25.45 38.61
C GLU A 85 -11.37 -25.51 39.76
N ILE A 86 -10.20 -24.90 39.58
CA ILE A 86 -9.24 -24.66 40.64
C ILE A 86 -9.80 -23.52 41.50
N LYS A 87 -10.29 -23.86 42.70
CA LYS A 87 -10.70 -22.88 43.71
C LYS A 87 -9.52 -21.97 44.08
N SER A 88 -9.61 -20.69 43.74
CA SER A 88 -8.67 -19.68 44.21
C SER A 88 -8.77 -19.54 45.73
N ARG A 89 -7.64 -19.74 46.41
CA ARG A 89 -7.53 -19.56 47.87
C ARG A 89 -7.26 -18.08 48.12
N LYS A 90 -8.22 -17.39 48.72
CA LYS A 90 -8.04 -16.02 49.25
C LYS A 90 -6.95 -16.03 50.33
N VAL A 91 -6.04 -15.07 50.27
CA VAL A 91 -5.25 -14.64 51.44
C VAL A 91 -5.38 -13.12 51.55
N ASP A 92 -5.95 -12.70 52.68
CA ASP A 92 -6.17 -11.33 53.11
C ASP A 92 -4.94 -10.75 53.82
N THR A 93 -4.56 -9.54 53.40
CA THR A 93 -4.16 -8.34 54.17
C THR A 93 -3.08 -8.34 55.28
N THR A 94 -2.27 -7.25 55.21
CA THR A 94 -1.60 -6.46 56.27
C THR A 94 -0.22 -6.90 56.80
N LYS A 95 0.83 -6.08 56.61
CA LYS A 95 1.30 -5.00 57.52
C LYS A 95 2.65 -4.40 57.08
N ASP A 96 2.83 -3.16 57.54
CA ASP A 96 3.93 -2.19 57.43
C ASP A 96 5.35 -2.70 57.77
N VAL A 97 6.38 -1.99 57.29
CA VAL A 97 7.27 -1.11 58.11
C VAL A 97 8.41 -0.53 57.25
N MET A 98 8.70 0.76 57.51
CA MET A 98 9.76 1.63 56.99
C MET A 98 11.18 1.22 57.43
N TYR A 99 12.22 1.57 56.64
CA TYR A 99 13.18 2.67 56.94
C TYR A 99 14.42 2.69 56.03
N ASP A 100 14.84 3.92 55.71
CA ASP A 100 16.21 4.47 55.58
C ASP A 100 17.20 4.10 54.44
N SER A 101 17.42 5.10 53.59
CA SER A 101 18.70 5.61 53.03
C SER A 101 19.77 5.85 54.14
N PRO A 102 21.08 6.17 53.91
CA PRO A 102 21.66 6.87 52.74
C PRO A 102 23.18 6.62 52.43
N LEU A 103 23.74 7.46 51.53
CA LEU A 103 25.19 7.79 51.31
C LEU A 103 26.05 6.70 50.61
N ALA A 104 27.02 6.97 49.73
CA ALA A 104 27.87 8.12 49.53
C ALA A 104 28.45 8.22 48.09
N ARG A 105 28.91 9.43 47.76
CA ARG A 105 29.70 9.85 46.60
C ARG A 105 31.07 9.19 46.52
N SER A 106 31.63 9.08 45.32
CA SER A 106 32.95 9.68 45.01
C SER A 106 33.19 9.77 43.49
N ASP A 107 33.42 11.01 43.04
CA ASP A 107 34.13 11.36 41.81
C ASP A 107 35.53 10.74 41.77
N ASN A 108 36.03 10.37 40.59
CA ASN A 108 37.21 11.07 40.06
C ASN A 108 37.54 10.78 38.59
N GLN A 109 38.11 11.83 38.03
CA GLN A 109 38.49 12.10 36.65
C GLN A 109 39.84 11.48 36.22
N VAL A 110 39.91 11.23 34.91
CA VAL A 110 41.04 11.49 33.96
C VAL A 110 42.32 10.65 34.07
N LYS A 111 42.66 10.00 32.94
CA LYS A 111 43.93 10.24 32.22
C LYS A 111 43.91 9.67 30.79
N SER A 112 44.21 10.56 29.86
CA SER A 112 44.70 10.34 28.49
C SER A 112 46.08 9.67 28.47
N PHE A 113 46.37 8.87 27.44
CA PHE A 113 47.72 8.74 26.85
C PHE A 113 47.63 8.30 25.38
N GLN A 114 48.58 8.81 24.59
CA GLN A 114 48.77 8.75 23.13
C GLN A 114 49.46 7.46 22.65
N GLU A 115 49.70 7.42 21.32
CA GLU A 115 50.71 6.70 20.52
C GLU A 115 50.18 5.47 19.74
N ASN A 116 50.49 5.22 18.45
CA ASN A 116 51.44 5.81 17.49
C ASN A 116 51.02 5.54 16.03
N GLU A 117 51.59 6.37 15.14
CA GLU A 117 51.67 6.26 13.68
C GLU A 117 52.37 4.96 13.20
N PHE A 118 52.03 4.51 11.99
CA PHE A 118 52.98 3.83 11.11
C PHE A 118 52.65 4.15 9.64
N ASP A 119 53.61 4.77 8.98
CA ASP A 119 53.66 5.06 7.55
C ASP A 119 53.96 3.81 6.71
N SER A 120 53.48 3.80 5.47
CA SER A 120 54.25 3.28 4.33
C SER A 120 53.71 3.82 3.00
N GLU A 121 54.43 4.79 2.42
CA GLU A 121 54.44 5.08 0.97
C GLU A 121 55.42 4.12 0.25
N ILE A 122 55.16 3.80 -1.02
CA ILE A 122 56.03 4.08 -2.19
C ILE A 122 55.60 3.30 -3.47
N ASP A 123 55.36 4.11 -4.51
CA ASP A 123 55.62 4.04 -5.98
C ASP A 123 54.99 3.01 -6.95
N ASP A 124 54.15 3.58 -7.83
CA ASP A 124 54.23 3.69 -9.31
C ASP A 124 54.99 2.63 -10.14
N ALA A 125 54.31 2.09 -11.17
CA ALA A 125 54.78 2.10 -12.57
C ALA A 125 53.75 1.54 -13.59
N ASN A 126 53.62 2.28 -14.69
CA ASN A 126 52.96 1.94 -15.96
C ASN A 126 53.44 0.60 -16.58
N SER A 127 52.52 -0.14 -17.23
CA SER A 127 52.80 -0.71 -18.56
C SER A 127 51.53 -1.11 -19.32
N GLU A 128 51.52 -0.73 -20.59
CA GLU A 128 50.56 -1.12 -21.63
C GLU A 128 50.60 -2.64 -21.89
N GLY A 129 49.45 -3.23 -22.19
CA GLY A 129 49.36 -4.66 -22.50
C GLY A 129 48.06 -5.03 -23.19
N ALA A 130 48.02 -4.84 -24.50
CA ALA A 130 46.95 -5.26 -25.39
C ALA A 130 46.52 -6.72 -25.17
N ARG A 131 45.21 -6.95 -24.96
CA ARG A 131 44.60 -8.29 -25.08
C ARG A 131 43.66 -8.33 -26.26
N ARG A 132 44.16 -8.94 -27.35
CA ARG A 132 43.40 -9.39 -28.52
C ARG A 132 42.43 -10.50 -28.10
N SER A 133 41.14 -10.31 -28.36
CA SER A 133 40.16 -11.39 -28.40
C SER A 133 40.16 -12.01 -29.80
N VAL A 134 40.59 -13.28 -29.87
CA VAL A 134 40.46 -14.17 -31.01
C VAL A 134 39.21 -15.00 -30.76
N PHE A 135 38.16 -14.82 -31.55
CA PHE A 135 37.24 -15.89 -32.01
C PHE A 135 36.27 -15.30 -33.03
N ALA A 136 36.66 -15.39 -34.30
CA ALA A 136 35.77 -15.29 -35.44
C ALA A 136 35.38 -16.70 -35.86
N PHE A 137 34.09 -17.03 -35.86
CA PHE A 137 33.54 -18.14 -36.65
C PHE A 137 32.45 -17.62 -37.56
N ARG A 138 32.71 -17.77 -38.86
CA ARG A 138 31.85 -17.43 -39.99
C ARG A 138 31.02 -18.67 -40.30
N GLY A 139 29.69 -18.57 -40.26
CA GLY A 139 28.76 -19.67 -40.55
C GLY A 139 27.56 -19.15 -41.35
N LYS A 140 27.30 -19.80 -42.49
CA LYS A 140 26.51 -19.31 -43.64
C LYS A 140 25.00 -19.18 -43.38
N SER A 141 24.42 -18.22 -44.11
CA SER A 141 23.00 -18.00 -44.38
C SER A 141 22.32 -19.23 -44.97
N LEU A 142 21.17 -19.62 -44.39
CA LEU A 142 20.17 -20.48 -45.01
C LEU A 142 18.86 -19.69 -45.11
N THR A 143 18.53 -19.33 -46.34
CA THR A 143 17.28 -18.69 -46.75
C THR A 143 16.14 -19.70 -46.67
N VAL A 144 15.09 -19.39 -45.90
CA VAL A 144 13.80 -20.11 -45.90
C VAL A 144 12.77 -19.30 -46.70
N PRO A 145 11.91 -19.91 -47.54
CA PRO A 145 11.07 -19.19 -48.49
C PRO A 145 9.95 -18.38 -47.83
N LYS A 146 9.70 -17.18 -48.36
CA LYS A 146 8.61 -16.25 -48.00
C LYS A 146 7.24 -16.79 -48.43
N GLN A 147 6.73 -17.86 -47.81
CA GLN A 147 5.31 -18.22 -47.98
C GLN A 147 4.71 -19.09 -46.86
N ALA A 148 5.27 -19.05 -45.64
CA ALA A 148 4.72 -19.77 -44.48
C ALA A 148 4.72 -18.95 -43.17
N GLN A 149 4.61 -17.61 -43.26
CA GLN A 149 4.55 -16.71 -42.09
C GLN A 149 3.28 -15.85 -42.00
N LYS A 150 2.21 -16.18 -42.73
CA LYS A 150 0.99 -15.35 -42.75
C LYS A 150 -0.23 -15.89 -42.00
N PHE A 151 -0.15 -17.05 -41.33
CA PHE A 151 -1.33 -17.65 -40.68
C PHE A 151 -1.25 -17.93 -39.17
N VAL A 152 -0.13 -17.65 -38.50
CA VAL A 152 0.01 -17.86 -37.03
C VAL A 152 0.07 -16.54 -36.23
N GLY A 153 0.22 -15.39 -36.90
CA GLY A 153 0.24 -14.07 -36.26
C GLY A 153 -1.14 -13.45 -35.97
N GLY A 154 -2.23 -14.03 -36.50
CA GLY A 154 -3.58 -13.48 -36.36
C GLY A 154 -4.26 -13.88 -35.04
N LEU A 155 -4.19 -15.16 -34.66
CA LEU A 155 -4.86 -15.65 -33.44
C LEU A 155 -4.12 -15.24 -32.15
N THR A 156 -2.79 -15.15 -32.16
CA THR A 156 -2.03 -14.74 -30.97
C THR A 156 -2.16 -13.25 -30.67
N ALA A 157 -2.35 -12.40 -31.68
CA ALA A 157 -2.62 -10.97 -31.50
C ALA A 157 -4.06 -10.69 -31.05
N GLN A 158 -5.06 -11.46 -31.53
CA GLN A 158 -6.44 -11.36 -31.04
C GLN A 158 -6.63 -11.94 -29.63
N ILE A 159 -5.87 -12.98 -29.27
CA ILE A 159 -5.89 -13.54 -27.90
C ILE A 159 -5.11 -12.61 -26.93
N ARG A 160 -4.04 -11.93 -27.38
CA ARG A 160 -3.41 -10.84 -26.59
C ARG A 160 -4.27 -9.60 -26.41
N ARG A 161 -5.23 -9.33 -27.31
CA ARG A 161 -6.27 -8.31 -27.05
C ARG A 161 -7.33 -8.74 -26.03
N ARG A 162 -7.34 -10.00 -25.59
CA ARG A 162 -8.30 -10.54 -24.61
C ARG A 162 -7.71 -10.83 -23.23
N MET A 163 -6.42 -10.61 -23.03
CA MET A 163 -5.79 -10.73 -21.72
C MET A 163 -5.22 -9.35 -21.38
N HIS A 164 -5.94 -8.65 -20.49
CA HIS A 164 -5.71 -7.26 -20.05
C HIS A 164 -6.29 -6.15 -20.93
N ALA A 165 -7.55 -6.31 -21.36
CA ALA A 165 -8.43 -5.15 -21.46
C ALA A 165 -8.84 -4.77 -20.03
N ASP A 166 -7.93 -4.16 -19.27
CA ASP A 166 -8.37 -3.34 -18.14
C ASP A 166 -9.34 -2.34 -18.75
N THR A 167 -10.59 -2.45 -18.30
CA THR A 167 -11.69 -1.63 -18.77
C THR A 167 -11.22 -0.19 -18.62
N THR A 168 -11.04 0.53 -19.73
CA THR A 168 -10.59 1.91 -19.71
C THR A 168 -11.43 2.63 -18.67
N LYS A 169 -10.79 3.10 -17.59
CA LYS A 169 -11.45 3.84 -16.52
C LYS A 169 -12.13 5.01 -17.22
N ALA A 170 -13.44 4.98 -17.33
CA ALA A 170 -14.25 5.96 -18.01
C ALA A 170 -15.49 6.17 -17.16
N TRP A 171 -15.58 7.32 -16.51
CA TRP A 171 -16.63 7.63 -15.56
C TRP A 171 -17.96 7.93 -16.25
N ASN A 172 -17.93 8.22 -17.57
CA ASN A 172 -19.11 8.49 -18.39
C ASN A 172 -20.01 9.59 -17.79
N TRP A 173 -19.38 10.62 -17.21
CA TRP A 173 -20.12 11.76 -16.67
C TRP A 173 -20.64 12.64 -17.80
N THR A 174 -21.80 13.24 -17.57
CA THR A 174 -22.43 14.17 -18.51
C THR A 174 -22.62 15.51 -17.81
N PHE A 175 -21.54 16.28 -17.65
CA PHE A 175 -21.60 17.65 -17.14
C PHE A 175 -21.71 18.63 -18.32
N ASP A 176 -22.89 18.71 -18.93
CA ASP A 176 -23.16 19.66 -20.03
C ASP A 176 -23.58 21.04 -19.51
N LYS A 177 -22.86 22.08 -19.94
CA LYS A 177 -23.01 23.49 -19.47
C LYS A 177 -24.40 24.11 -19.71
N LYS A 178 -25.29 23.47 -20.49
CA LYS A 178 -26.61 24.03 -20.84
C LYS A 178 -27.82 23.30 -20.23
N ILE A 179 -27.70 22.05 -19.80
CA ILE A 179 -28.88 21.23 -19.39
C ILE A 179 -28.58 20.31 -18.18
N ALA A 180 -27.31 20.04 -17.85
CA ALA A 180 -26.97 18.96 -16.91
C ALA A 180 -26.82 19.36 -15.45
N MET A 181 -26.51 20.63 -15.15
CA MET A 181 -26.34 21.09 -13.76
C MET A 181 -27.61 20.89 -12.91
N GLU A 182 -28.77 20.77 -13.54
CA GLU A 182 -30.03 20.50 -12.84
C GLU A 182 -30.31 19.02 -12.60
N ARG A 183 -29.64 18.07 -13.27
CA ARG A 183 -30.01 16.65 -13.23
C ARG A 183 -29.06 15.75 -12.47
N THR A 184 -27.77 16.06 -12.36
CA THR A 184 -26.80 15.21 -11.63
C THR A 184 -26.04 16.01 -10.58
N TYR A 185 -25.94 15.46 -9.37
CA TYR A 185 -25.21 16.10 -8.28
C TYR A 185 -24.51 15.06 -7.40
N TRP A 186 -23.43 15.47 -6.76
CA TRP A 186 -22.75 14.65 -5.78
C TRP A 186 -23.43 14.79 -4.42
N ALA A 187 -23.96 13.69 -3.90
CA ALA A 187 -24.47 13.62 -2.55
C ALA A 187 -23.37 13.09 -1.63
N GLY A 188 -22.84 13.97 -0.75
CA GLY A 188 -21.85 13.60 0.25
C GLY A 188 -22.50 12.96 1.48
N SER A 189 -21.83 11.97 2.06
CA SER A 189 -22.10 11.47 3.41
C SER A 189 -21.77 12.54 4.46
N SER A 190 -22.21 12.30 5.69
CA SER A 190 -21.62 12.99 6.85
C SER A 190 -20.11 12.72 6.91
N PRO A 191 -19.30 13.65 7.45
CA PRO A 191 -17.89 13.38 7.69
C PRO A 191 -17.75 12.20 8.66
N HIS A 192 -16.94 11.21 8.28
CA HIS A 192 -16.61 10.08 9.14
C HIS A 192 -15.19 10.29 9.68
N GLN A 193 -15.07 10.48 10.99
CA GLN A 193 -13.77 10.62 11.64
C GLN A 193 -13.12 9.22 11.76
N ILE A 194 -12.15 8.93 10.88
CA ILE A 194 -11.50 7.62 10.86
C ILE A 194 -10.14 7.67 11.53
N HIS A 195 -9.36 8.74 11.35
CA HIS A 195 -8.05 8.92 11.97
C HIS A 195 -8.03 10.12 12.91
N SER A 196 -7.08 10.15 13.84
CA SER A 196 -6.84 11.28 14.75
C SER A 196 -5.91 12.33 14.16
N ALA A 197 -5.28 12.04 13.03
CA ALA A 197 -4.40 12.94 12.30
C ALA A 197 -4.63 12.78 10.79
N GLU A 198 -3.84 13.52 10.00
CA GLU A 198 -3.88 13.54 8.54
C GLU A 198 -3.89 12.13 7.94
N ILE A 199 -4.86 11.89 7.05
CA ILE A 199 -4.88 10.72 6.19
C ILE A 199 -3.91 10.97 5.04
N THR A 200 -3.07 10.01 4.68
CA THR A 200 -2.05 10.21 3.65
C THR A 200 -2.40 9.55 2.33
N SER A 201 -3.11 8.43 2.37
CA SER A 201 -3.58 7.74 1.17
C SER A 201 -4.92 7.04 1.43
N ILE A 202 -5.74 6.96 0.37
CA ILE A 202 -6.92 6.12 0.30
C ILE A 202 -6.83 5.23 -0.93
N VAL A 203 -7.05 3.93 -0.74
CA VAL A 203 -7.15 2.96 -1.84
C VAL A 203 -8.48 2.22 -1.71
N LEU A 204 -9.19 2.06 -2.83
CA LEU A 204 -10.43 1.27 -2.89
C LEU A 204 -10.13 -0.13 -3.40
N ALA A 205 -10.83 -1.12 -2.85
CA ALA A 205 -10.95 -2.41 -3.50
C ALA A 205 -11.65 -2.26 -4.87
N LYS A 206 -11.41 -3.17 -5.80
CA LYS A 206 -11.98 -3.24 -7.16
C LYS A 206 -13.50 -3.20 -7.14
N ASN A 207 -14.13 -3.88 -6.17
CA ASN A 207 -15.57 -3.87 -5.98
C ASN A 207 -16.10 -2.64 -5.21
N ALA A 208 -15.21 -1.72 -4.82
CA ALA A 208 -15.47 -0.53 -4.03
C ALA A 208 -16.18 -0.77 -2.68
N SER A 209 -16.25 -2.01 -2.18
CA SER A 209 -16.93 -2.34 -0.92
C SER A 209 -16.07 -2.05 0.32
N VAL A 210 -14.76 -2.09 0.16
CA VAL A 210 -13.76 -1.85 1.20
C VAL A 210 -12.84 -0.74 0.74
N MET A 211 -12.45 0.11 1.68
CA MET A 211 -11.43 1.11 1.53
C MET A 211 -10.32 0.91 2.56
N TYR A 212 -9.14 1.34 2.17
CA TYR A 212 -7.90 1.22 2.90
C TYR A 212 -7.34 2.61 3.10
N THR A 213 -7.10 3.00 4.36
CA THR A 213 -6.66 4.37 4.69
C THR A 213 -5.39 4.33 5.53
N THR A 214 -4.36 5.07 5.11
CA THR A 214 -3.12 5.28 5.87
C THR A 214 -3.10 6.66 6.48
N SER A 215 -2.42 6.84 7.61
CA SER A 215 -2.36 8.14 8.29
C SER A 215 -1.01 8.39 8.96
N LYS A 216 -0.73 9.69 9.18
CA LYS A 216 0.39 10.15 10.00
C LYS A 216 0.25 9.79 11.48
N ASN A 217 -0.93 9.36 11.94
CA ASN A 217 -1.10 8.84 13.30
C ASN A 217 -0.58 7.40 13.48
N THR A 218 0.30 6.95 12.58
CA THR A 218 0.93 5.62 12.53
C THR A 218 -0.04 4.45 12.33
N THR A 219 -1.32 4.70 12.05
CA THR A 219 -2.30 3.64 11.83
C THR A 219 -2.71 3.50 10.38
N PHE A 220 -2.93 2.25 9.99
CA PHE A 220 -3.58 1.85 8.77
C PHE A 220 -4.93 1.21 9.11
N LYS A 221 -6.01 1.63 8.44
CA LYS A 221 -7.36 1.15 8.71
C LYS A 221 -8.00 0.55 7.48
N VAL A 222 -8.75 -0.52 7.72
CA VAL A 222 -9.62 -1.17 6.73
C VAL A 222 -11.05 -0.85 7.11
N SER A 223 -11.78 -0.19 6.22
CA SER A 223 -13.14 0.30 6.51
C SER A 223 -14.10 -0.07 5.38
N ALA A 224 -15.39 -0.21 5.69
CA ALA A 224 -16.41 -0.36 4.66
C ALA A 224 -16.66 0.99 3.96
N THR A 225 -16.72 0.98 2.63
CA THR A 225 -16.95 2.21 1.84
C THR A 225 -18.40 2.70 1.93
N ALA A 226 -19.35 1.86 2.33
CA ALA A 226 -20.77 2.20 2.36
C ALA A 226 -21.12 3.23 3.45
N ASP A 227 -20.50 3.09 4.62
CA ASP A 227 -20.83 3.84 5.84
C ASP A 227 -19.60 4.32 6.63
N GLY A 228 -18.39 4.00 6.16
CA GLY A 228 -17.15 4.34 6.85
C GLY A 228 -16.86 3.48 8.09
N THR A 229 -17.59 2.37 8.30
CA THR A 229 -17.36 1.50 9.47
C THR A 229 -15.98 0.88 9.44
N ILE A 230 -15.22 1.08 10.52
CA ILE A 230 -13.86 0.54 10.68
C ILE A 230 -13.96 -0.95 10.99
N ARG A 231 -13.40 -1.79 10.11
CA ARG A 231 -13.35 -3.25 10.28
C ARG A 231 -12.07 -3.69 10.97
N ARG A 232 -10.94 -3.05 10.66
CA ARG A 232 -9.63 -3.36 11.24
C ARG A 232 -8.81 -2.10 11.41
N THR A 233 -8.00 -2.07 12.46
CA THR A 233 -6.98 -1.05 12.70
C THR A 233 -5.66 -1.77 12.94
N MET A 234 -4.66 -1.44 12.14
CA MET A 234 -3.29 -1.88 12.30
C MET A 234 -2.44 -0.67 12.69
N SER A 235 -1.52 -0.86 13.63
CA SER A 235 -0.61 0.20 14.08
C SER A 235 0.80 -0.16 13.65
N CYS A 236 1.52 0.84 13.16
CA CYS A 236 2.92 0.78 12.79
C CYS A 236 3.73 1.68 13.72
N ASP A 237 5.05 1.56 13.64
CA ASP A 237 5.97 2.29 14.52
C ASP A 237 6.17 3.76 14.10
N ALA A 238 5.88 4.09 12.83
CA ALA A 238 6.03 5.44 12.30
C ALA A 238 4.87 5.89 11.40
N ALA A 239 4.92 7.17 11.01
CA ALA A 239 3.90 7.81 10.20
C ALA A 239 3.89 7.24 8.77
N LEU A 240 2.70 6.84 8.30
CA LEU A 240 2.49 6.24 6.99
C LEU A 240 2.26 7.31 5.93
N THR A 241 2.83 7.15 4.74
CA THR A 241 2.85 8.21 3.70
C THR A 241 2.04 7.86 2.46
N CYS A 242 1.99 6.59 2.08
CA CYS A 242 1.34 6.15 0.87
C CYS A 242 0.93 4.69 0.97
N SER A 243 -0.03 4.27 0.14
CA SER A 243 -0.44 2.88 0.03
C SER A 243 -0.91 2.54 -1.36
N ASP A 244 -0.77 1.27 -1.75
CA ASP A 244 -1.37 0.72 -2.96
C ASP A 244 -1.68 -0.78 -2.81
N ILE A 245 -2.64 -1.29 -3.58
CA ILE A 245 -3.17 -2.65 -3.48
C ILE A 245 -2.63 -3.55 -4.60
N SER A 246 -2.41 -4.83 -4.29
CA SER A 246 -2.06 -5.81 -5.31
C SER A 246 -3.20 -6.06 -6.30
N ASN A 247 -2.87 -6.40 -7.54
CA ASN A 247 -3.88 -6.64 -8.58
C ASN A 247 -4.83 -7.81 -8.25
N ASP A 248 -4.38 -8.77 -7.45
CA ASP A 248 -5.19 -9.89 -6.95
C ASP A 248 -5.93 -9.58 -5.64
N GLU A 249 -5.79 -8.36 -5.10
CA GLU A 249 -6.37 -7.88 -3.85
C GLU A 249 -6.04 -8.73 -2.62
N ARG A 250 -4.93 -9.45 -2.65
CA ARG A 250 -4.44 -10.26 -1.52
C ARG A 250 -3.56 -9.46 -0.57
N PHE A 251 -2.88 -8.45 -1.09
CA PHE A 251 -1.88 -7.70 -0.36
C PHE A 251 -2.11 -6.20 -0.49
N ILE A 252 -1.75 -5.48 0.56
CA ILE A 252 -1.60 -4.03 0.52
C ILE A 252 -0.16 -3.68 0.88
N PHE A 253 0.39 -2.73 0.13
CA PHE A 253 1.72 -2.19 0.32
C PHE A 253 1.61 -0.79 0.90
N ILE A 254 2.43 -0.50 1.90
CA ILE A 254 2.38 0.75 2.64
C ILE A 254 3.79 1.30 2.76
N GLY A 255 3.98 2.53 2.28
CA GLY A 255 5.20 3.29 2.51
C GLY A 255 5.12 4.11 3.79
N SER A 256 6.27 4.27 4.45
CA SER A 256 6.37 4.99 5.71
C SER A 256 7.54 5.98 5.71
N THR A 257 7.46 6.92 6.65
CA THR A 257 8.52 7.91 6.93
C THR A 257 9.77 7.29 7.53
N ASP A 258 9.67 6.08 8.11
CA ASP A 258 10.80 5.30 8.64
C ASP A 258 11.67 4.64 7.56
N GLN A 259 11.41 4.91 6.28
CA GLN A 259 12.12 4.35 5.11
C GLN A 259 11.73 2.91 4.75
N PHE A 260 10.80 2.29 5.47
CA PHE A 260 10.34 0.93 5.24
C PHE A 260 9.13 0.87 4.32
N LEU A 261 9.14 -0.17 3.48
CA LEU A 261 7.98 -0.64 2.73
C LEU A 261 7.41 -1.87 3.45
N TYR A 262 6.15 -1.77 3.84
CA TYR A 262 5.42 -2.84 4.51
C TYR A 262 4.49 -3.56 3.55
N MET A 263 4.40 -4.88 3.71
CA MET A 263 3.45 -5.74 3.00
C MET A 263 2.51 -6.42 3.99
N TYR A 264 1.21 -6.17 3.85
CA TYR A 264 0.17 -6.76 4.70
C TYR A 264 -0.72 -7.70 3.90
N SER A 265 -1.11 -8.81 4.52
CA SER A 265 -2.20 -9.66 4.02
C SER A 265 -3.54 -8.98 4.25
N ILE A 266 -4.33 -8.79 3.20
CA ILE A 266 -5.69 -8.24 3.30
C ILE A 266 -6.62 -9.24 4.00
N GLU A 267 -6.51 -10.53 3.69
CA GLU A 267 -7.34 -11.58 4.28
C GLU A 267 -7.14 -11.67 5.80
N CYS A 268 -5.88 -11.76 6.25
CA CYS A 268 -5.53 -11.98 7.65
C CYS A 268 -5.28 -10.69 8.44
N GLY A 269 -5.02 -9.57 7.78
CA GLY A 269 -4.64 -8.31 8.43
C GLY A 269 -3.26 -8.36 9.09
N ARG A 270 -2.40 -9.32 8.73
CA ARG A 270 -1.07 -9.48 9.33
C ARG A 270 0.02 -8.96 8.40
N MET A 271 1.07 -8.40 8.99
CA MET A 271 2.30 -8.06 8.26
C MET A 271 2.98 -9.36 7.80
N ILE A 272 3.25 -9.44 6.50
CA ILE A 272 3.94 -10.58 5.87
C ILE A 272 5.43 -10.30 5.78
N SER A 273 5.78 -9.09 5.36
CA SER A 273 7.15 -8.70 5.06
C SER A 273 7.31 -7.19 5.28
N GLN A 274 8.51 -6.81 5.69
CA GLN A 274 8.96 -5.43 5.76
C GLN A 274 10.37 -5.37 5.18
N ILE A 275 10.66 -4.34 4.40
CA ILE A 275 12.00 -4.10 3.84
C ILE A 275 12.36 -2.64 4.01
N LYS A 276 13.64 -2.35 4.29
CA LYS A 276 14.16 -0.99 4.18
C LYS A 276 14.32 -0.68 2.70
N ALA A 277 13.40 0.09 2.14
CA ALA A 277 13.36 0.33 0.70
C ALA A 277 14.27 1.50 0.28
N HIS A 278 14.31 2.56 1.09
CA HIS A 278 15.00 3.81 0.77
C HIS A 278 15.88 4.27 1.93
N ASP A 279 16.64 5.36 1.74
CA ASP A 279 17.42 5.99 2.81
C ASP A 279 16.76 7.28 3.33
N ASP A 280 15.63 7.66 2.75
CA ASP A 280 14.73 8.71 3.22
C ASP A 280 13.27 8.22 3.15
N GLY A 281 12.35 8.99 3.73
CA GLY A 281 10.93 8.64 3.81
C GLY A 281 10.32 8.37 2.43
N ILE A 282 9.63 7.23 2.32
CA ILE A 282 8.95 6.83 1.09
C ILE A 282 7.83 7.84 0.84
N SER A 283 7.75 8.37 -0.38
CA SER A 283 6.73 9.35 -0.75
C SER A 283 5.58 8.72 -1.54
N CYS A 284 5.88 7.73 -2.39
CA CYS A 284 4.89 7.08 -3.24
C CYS A 284 5.19 5.60 -3.42
N VAL A 285 4.12 4.81 -3.56
CA VAL A 285 4.13 3.39 -3.90
C VAL A 285 3.12 3.16 -5.00
N CYS A 286 3.48 2.38 -6.02
CA CYS A 286 2.57 1.94 -7.07
C CYS A 286 2.83 0.47 -7.39
N VAL A 287 1.78 -0.35 -7.42
CA VAL A 287 1.84 -1.77 -7.70
C VAL A 287 1.46 -2.01 -9.16
N TYR A 288 2.23 -2.86 -9.83
CA TYR A 288 1.93 -3.26 -11.20
C TYR A 288 2.36 -4.70 -11.44
N HIS A 289 1.47 -5.52 -12.00
CA HIS A 289 1.69 -6.95 -12.19
C HIS A 289 2.10 -7.66 -10.88
N ASP A 290 3.33 -8.17 -10.81
CA ASP A 290 4.00 -8.84 -9.70
C ASP A 290 5.15 -8.00 -9.10
N ARG A 291 5.15 -6.70 -9.41
CA ARG A 291 6.19 -5.74 -9.04
C ARG A 291 5.62 -4.53 -8.31
N ILE A 292 6.49 -3.85 -7.58
CA ILE A 292 6.20 -2.62 -6.86
C ILE A 292 7.21 -1.58 -7.29
N MET A 293 6.74 -0.39 -7.65
CA MET A 293 7.56 0.79 -7.85
C MET A 293 7.44 1.67 -6.61
N THR A 294 8.57 2.01 -6.00
CA THR A 294 8.65 2.93 -4.86
C THR A 294 9.46 4.15 -5.21
N ALA A 295 9.09 5.28 -4.63
CA ALA A 295 9.84 6.51 -4.72
C ALA A 295 9.93 7.18 -3.36
N ALA A 296 11.00 7.92 -3.12
CA ALA A 296 11.26 8.58 -1.85
C ALA A 296 11.82 10.00 -2.04
N SER A 297 12.02 10.67 -0.91
CA SER A 297 12.63 12.00 -0.85
C SER A 297 14.13 11.99 -1.20
N ASP A 298 14.76 10.80 -1.22
CA ASP A 298 16.14 10.56 -1.66
C ASP A 298 16.38 10.75 -3.17
N SER A 299 15.33 11.13 -3.92
CA SER A 299 15.35 11.31 -5.38
C SER A 299 15.55 10.03 -6.18
N ILE A 300 15.32 8.86 -5.58
CA ILE A 300 15.49 7.56 -6.21
C ILE A 300 14.13 6.89 -6.44
N VAL A 301 13.97 6.25 -7.60
CA VAL A 301 12.89 5.28 -7.84
C VAL A 301 13.47 3.87 -7.79
N LYS A 302 12.82 2.95 -7.08
CA LYS A 302 13.22 1.53 -7.03
C LYS A 302 12.08 0.64 -7.50
N ILE A 303 12.42 -0.47 -8.14
CA ILE A 303 11.48 -1.53 -8.52
C ILE A 303 11.79 -2.77 -7.70
N TRP A 304 10.76 -3.37 -7.12
CA TRP A 304 10.84 -4.56 -6.28
C TRP A 304 9.98 -5.66 -6.88
N GLN A 305 10.38 -6.91 -6.65
CA GLN A 305 9.54 -8.07 -6.92
C GLN A 305 8.83 -8.45 -5.62
N TYR A 306 7.55 -8.83 -5.70
CA TYR A 306 6.87 -9.44 -4.57
C TYR A 306 6.29 -10.80 -4.94
N SER A 307 6.05 -11.60 -3.91
CA SER A 307 5.45 -12.91 -3.98
C SER A 307 4.59 -13.15 -2.74
N ASN A 308 3.88 -14.27 -2.69
CA ASN A 308 3.05 -14.60 -1.51
C ASN A 308 3.84 -14.69 -0.19
N THR A 309 5.16 -14.90 -0.26
CA THR A 309 6.02 -15.03 0.92
C THR A 309 6.64 -13.71 1.39
N GLY A 310 6.56 -12.65 0.59
CA GLY A 310 7.15 -11.35 0.92
C GLY A 310 7.72 -10.61 -0.28
N ILE A 311 8.37 -9.48 0.02
CA ILE A 311 9.07 -8.63 -0.95
C ILE A 311 10.54 -9.05 -1.02
N THR A 312 11.16 -9.00 -2.20
CA THR A 312 12.60 -9.26 -2.35
C THR A 312 13.43 -8.20 -1.63
N SER A 313 14.50 -8.61 -0.95
CA SER A 313 15.39 -7.67 -0.22
C SER A 313 16.24 -6.79 -1.13
N THR A 314 16.51 -7.24 -2.35
CA THR A 314 17.23 -6.48 -3.37
C THR A 314 16.24 -5.93 -4.40
N PRO A 315 16.36 -4.64 -4.79
CA PRO A 315 15.54 -4.10 -5.88
C PRO A 315 15.97 -4.72 -7.22
N ILE A 316 15.01 -4.96 -8.11
CA ILE A 316 15.25 -5.36 -9.50
C ILE A 316 16.00 -4.25 -10.24
N ALA A 317 15.60 -3.01 -10.01
CA ALA A 317 16.15 -1.83 -10.66
C ALA A 317 16.12 -0.62 -9.74
N THR A 318 17.08 0.27 -9.94
CA THR A 318 17.21 1.54 -9.22
C THR A 318 17.49 2.65 -10.23
N PHE A 319 16.66 3.70 -10.22
CA PHE A 319 16.82 4.87 -11.08
C PHE A 319 17.39 6.03 -10.27
N THR A 320 18.66 6.38 -10.49
CA THR A 320 19.41 7.38 -9.72
C THR A 320 19.63 8.71 -10.45
N GLY A 321 18.81 9.03 -11.46
CA GLY A 321 18.96 10.24 -12.28
C GLY A 321 17.91 11.33 -12.05
N CYS A 322 17.01 11.15 -11.07
CA CYS A 322 15.97 12.15 -10.81
C CYS A 322 16.52 13.27 -9.91
N GLU A 323 16.22 14.52 -10.24
CA GLU A 323 16.66 15.67 -9.44
C GLU A 323 15.57 16.15 -8.48
N GLY A 324 15.78 15.91 -7.19
CA GLY A 324 14.93 16.34 -6.10
C GLY A 324 13.89 15.31 -5.68
N ALA A 325 13.31 15.53 -4.49
CA ALA A 325 12.35 14.62 -3.87
C ALA A 325 11.18 14.29 -4.81
N ILE A 326 10.87 13.01 -4.95
CA ILE A 326 9.77 12.54 -5.80
C ILE A 326 8.47 12.68 -5.01
N LEU A 327 7.44 13.26 -5.61
CA LEU A 327 6.17 13.58 -4.96
C LEU A 327 4.99 12.79 -5.49
N SER A 328 5.09 12.30 -6.72
CA SER A 328 4.04 11.54 -7.39
C SER A 328 4.65 10.47 -8.27
N LEU A 329 3.94 9.35 -8.39
CA LEU A 329 4.38 8.17 -9.11
C LEU A 329 3.16 7.54 -9.79
N HIS A 330 3.31 7.10 -11.04
CA HIS A 330 2.24 6.44 -11.78
C HIS A 330 2.82 5.39 -12.73
N VAL A 331 2.17 4.22 -12.82
CA VAL A 331 2.49 3.19 -13.83
C VAL A 331 1.40 3.19 -14.89
N CYS A 332 1.79 3.16 -16.16
CA CYS A 332 0.84 3.10 -17.26
C CYS A 332 0.08 1.77 -17.25
N ALA A 333 -1.14 1.75 -17.80
CA ALA A 333 -2.01 0.57 -17.77
C ALA A 333 -1.39 -0.68 -18.42
N ASP A 334 -0.48 -0.51 -19.38
CA ASP A 334 0.25 -1.60 -20.03
C ASP A 334 1.43 -2.14 -19.19
N GLY A 335 1.76 -1.48 -18.07
CA GLY A 335 2.88 -1.76 -17.18
C GLY A 335 4.25 -1.64 -17.84
N THR A 336 4.36 -0.93 -18.97
CA THR A 336 5.64 -0.79 -19.70
C THR A 336 6.38 0.47 -19.31
N LEU A 337 5.65 1.55 -19.04
CA LEU A 337 6.18 2.85 -18.69
C LEU A 337 5.77 3.25 -17.28
N GLY A 338 6.72 3.83 -16.55
CA GLY A 338 6.51 4.50 -15.27
C GLY A 338 6.73 6.00 -15.42
N ILE A 339 6.07 6.78 -14.59
CA ILE A 339 6.16 8.23 -14.57
C ILE A 339 6.45 8.66 -13.14
N ALA A 340 7.48 9.48 -12.95
CA ALA A 340 7.86 10.03 -11.64
C ALA A 340 7.88 11.56 -11.70
N GLY A 341 7.18 12.21 -10.79
CA GLY A 341 7.08 13.66 -10.70
C GLY A 341 7.84 14.19 -9.49
N THR A 342 8.73 15.17 -9.68
CA THR A 342 9.60 15.69 -8.62
C THR A 342 9.11 17.01 -8.04
N ARG A 343 9.65 17.36 -6.87
CA ARG A 343 9.47 18.67 -6.22
C ARG A 343 10.01 19.83 -7.05
N THR A 344 11.00 19.57 -7.90
CA THR A 344 11.58 20.56 -8.81
C THR A 344 10.70 20.84 -10.03
N GLY A 345 9.56 20.15 -10.17
CA GLY A 345 8.66 20.33 -11.30
C GLY A 345 9.10 19.62 -12.57
N ARG A 346 9.97 18.61 -12.43
CA ARG A 346 10.35 17.72 -13.51
C ARG A 346 9.52 16.45 -13.46
N THR A 347 9.19 15.96 -14.64
CA THR A 347 8.57 14.65 -14.82
C THR A 347 9.52 13.75 -15.58
N TYR A 348 9.82 12.59 -15.02
CA TYR A 348 10.68 11.58 -15.61
C TYR A 348 9.83 10.42 -16.15
N ILE A 349 10.11 10.02 -17.39
CA ILE A 349 9.49 8.85 -18.02
C ILE A 349 10.48 7.69 -17.95
N LEU A 350 10.03 6.58 -17.39
CA LEU A 350 10.85 5.42 -17.06
C LEU A 350 10.39 4.23 -17.91
N ASP A 351 11.33 3.57 -18.58
CA ASP A 351 11.09 2.27 -19.19
C ASP A 351 11.21 1.17 -18.11
N LEU A 352 10.10 0.54 -17.77
CA LEU A 352 10.04 -0.48 -16.73
C LEU A 352 10.52 -1.85 -17.20
N ARG A 353 10.69 -2.07 -18.50
CA ARG A 353 11.22 -3.33 -19.06
C ARG A 353 12.73 -3.28 -19.17
N ASN A 354 13.27 -2.17 -19.67
CA ASN A 354 14.70 -1.99 -19.85
C ASN A 354 15.39 -1.31 -18.66
N HIS A 355 14.61 -0.79 -17.71
CA HIS A 355 15.11 -0.14 -16.49
C HIS A 355 15.97 1.10 -16.77
N VAL A 356 15.54 1.92 -17.74
CA VAL A 356 16.22 3.16 -18.15
C VAL A 356 15.27 4.36 -18.05
N ILE A 357 15.82 5.53 -17.72
CA ILE A 357 15.11 6.81 -17.82
C ILE A 357 15.10 7.21 -19.30
N LEU A 358 13.91 7.27 -19.92
CA LEU A 358 13.76 7.58 -21.34
C LEU A 358 13.91 9.08 -21.61
N CYS A 359 13.20 9.90 -20.83
CA CYS A 359 13.22 11.34 -20.99
C CYS A 359 12.84 12.07 -19.71
N GLN A 360 13.13 13.37 -19.70
CA GLN A 360 12.72 14.31 -18.68
C GLN A 360 11.96 15.47 -19.34
N VAL A 361 10.91 15.93 -18.66
CA VAL A 361 10.06 17.03 -19.10
C VAL A 361 9.94 18.05 -17.98
N GLU A 362 10.16 19.32 -18.28
CA GLU A 362 10.02 20.43 -17.34
C GLU A 362 8.66 21.12 -17.50
N ASN A 363 8.11 21.60 -16.38
CA ASN A 363 6.90 22.42 -16.38
C ASN A 363 7.12 23.73 -17.16
N ARG A 364 6.06 24.20 -17.85
CA ARG A 364 6.16 25.24 -18.86
C ARG A 364 6.00 26.63 -18.27
N PHE A 365 5.00 26.83 -17.40
CA PHE A 365 4.73 28.15 -16.84
C PHE A 365 5.56 28.44 -15.59
N HIS A 366 5.85 27.41 -14.80
CA HIS A 366 6.56 27.56 -13.54
C HIS A 366 7.68 26.55 -13.38
N SER A 367 8.89 26.97 -13.76
CA SER A 367 10.12 26.33 -13.31
C SER A 367 10.08 26.20 -11.79
N CYS A 368 10.39 25.01 -11.27
CA CYS A 368 10.38 24.70 -9.83
C CYS A 368 9.00 24.52 -9.16
N SER A 369 7.90 24.36 -9.91
CA SER A 369 6.61 23.95 -9.32
C SER A 369 6.49 22.42 -9.24
N GLY A 370 6.52 21.85 -8.04
CA GLY A 370 6.50 20.39 -7.85
C GLY A 370 5.29 19.68 -8.45
N VAL A 371 5.50 18.48 -8.99
CA VAL A 371 4.44 17.67 -9.62
C VAL A 371 3.68 16.86 -8.57
N THR A 372 2.40 17.17 -8.37
CA THR A 372 1.56 16.57 -7.32
C THR A 372 0.67 15.44 -7.81
N GLY A 373 0.29 15.44 -9.09
CA GLY A 373 -0.64 14.48 -9.65
C GLY A 373 -0.13 13.96 -10.99
N LEU A 374 -0.24 12.65 -11.18
CA LEU A 374 0.09 11.96 -12.41
C LEU A 374 -1.01 10.95 -12.75
N SER A 375 -1.40 10.87 -14.01
CA SER A 375 -2.31 9.84 -14.52
C SER A 375 -2.11 9.63 -16.01
N SER A 376 -2.32 8.41 -16.49
CA SER A 376 -2.47 8.18 -17.93
C SER A 376 -3.69 8.92 -18.48
N ALA A 377 -3.59 9.38 -19.74
CA ALA A 377 -4.72 9.92 -20.48
C ALA A 377 -5.51 8.81 -21.19
N SER A 378 -6.66 9.15 -21.76
CA SER A 378 -7.56 8.22 -22.44
C SER A 378 -7.03 7.72 -23.79
N ASP A 379 -6.11 8.47 -24.42
CA ASP A 379 -5.56 8.18 -25.75
C ASP A 379 -4.44 7.14 -25.76
N SER A 380 -4.07 6.57 -24.61
CA SER A 380 -2.98 5.59 -24.39
C SER A 380 -1.57 6.04 -24.79
N SER A 381 -1.43 7.20 -25.44
CA SER A 381 -0.16 7.74 -25.93
C SER A 381 0.34 8.92 -25.11
N THR A 382 -0.52 9.47 -24.25
CA THR A 382 -0.19 10.63 -23.41
C THR A 382 -0.50 10.37 -21.94
N PHE A 383 0.05 11.23 -21.10
CA PHE A 383 -0.25 11.31 -19.68
C PHE A 383 -0.49 12.74 -19.26
N ILE A 384 -1.12 12.88 -18.11
CA ILE A 384 -1.49 14.15 -17.49
C ILE A 384 -0.62 14.34 -16.27
N SER A 385 -0.01 15.52 -16.16
CA SER A 385 0.76 15.97 -15.02
C SER A 385 0.10 17.22 -14.43
N VAL A 386 0.02 17.30 -13.11
CA VAL A 386 -0.51 18.47 -12.40
C VAL A 386 0.49 18.98 -11.37
N SER A 387 0.80 20.27 -11.43
CA SER A 387 1.75 20.93 -10.54
C SER A 387 1.10 21.55 -9.29
N LEU A 388 1.93 21.89 -8.29
CA LEU A 388 1.52 22.59 -7.06
C LEU A 388 0.90 23.97 -7.31
N LYS A 389 1.17 24.58 -8.47
CA LYS A 389 0.62 25.85 -8.93
C LYS A 389 -0.58 25.66 -9.88
N ASN A 390 -1.23 24.50 -9.81
CA ASN A 390 -2.44 24.18 -10.56
C ASN A 390 -2.26 24.21 -12.08
N GLU A 391 -1.03 24.03 -12.57
CA GLU A 391 -0.75 23.84 -14.00
C GLU A 391 -1.02 22.37 -14.36
N LEU A 392 -1.93 22.13 -15.30
CA LEU A 392 -2.17 20.84 -15.91
C LEU A 392 -1.47 20.78 -17.27
N GLN A 393 -0.68 19.73 -17.47
CA GLN A 393 0.01 19.47 -18.73
C GLN A 393 -0.39 18.10 -19.27
N GLN A 394 -0.67 18.04 -20.57
CA GLN A 394 -0.78 16.78 -21.30
C GLN A 394 0.49 16.58 -22.13
N ILE A 395 1.15 15.46 -21.90
CA ILE A 395 2.48 15.18 -22.42
C ILE A 395 2.46 13.79 -23.08
N SER A 396 3.04 13.67 -24.27
CA SER A 396 3.29 12.40 -24.94
C SER A 396 4.37 11.59 -24.20
N PHE A 397 4.30 10.27 -24.25
CA PHE A 397 5.37 9.41 -23.73
C PHE A 397 6.73 9.60 -24.42
N GLU A 398 6.76 10.29 -25.57
CA GLU A 398 7.99 10.74 -26.24
C GLU A 398 8.60 12.00 -25.59
N GLY A 399 7.95 12.58 -24.57
CA GLY A 399 8.37 13.81 -23.90
C GLY A 399 7.88 15.10 -24.56
N LYS A 400 7.05 15.00 -25.61
CA LYS A 400 6.47 16.17 -26.27
C LYS A 400 5.25 16.67 -25.50
N GLN A 401 5.31 17.92 -25.04
CA GLN A 401 4.15 18.60 -24.47
C GLN A 401 3.12 18.95 -25.56
N LEU A 402 1.87 18.55 -25.35
CA LEU A 402 0.77 18.77 -26.29
C LEU A 402 -0.12 19.94 -25.86
N SER A 403 -0.48 19.98 -24.58
CA SER A 403 -1.33 21.04 -24.01
C SER A 403 -0.83 21.45 -22.63
N ALA A 404 -1.14 22.69 -22.25
CA ALA A 404 -0.81 23.29 -20.96
C ALA A 404 -1.95 24.23 -20.59
N ILE A 405 -2.58 23.99 -19.44
CA ILE A 405 -3.74 24.75 -18.97
C ILE A 405 -3.52 25.07 -17.49
N GLU A 406 -3.69 26.33 -17.10
CA GLU A 406 -3.74 26.71 -15.69
C GLU A 406 -5.15 26.50 -15.17
N LEU A 407 -5.33 25.59 -14.21
CA LEU A 407 -6.64 25.25 -13.66
C LEU A 407 -7.04 26.31 -12.64
N HIS A 408 -8.09 27.06 -12.95
CA HIS A 408 -8.66 28.02 -12.02
C HIS A 408 -9.40 27.26 -10.91
N CYS A 409 -8.84 27.29 -9.71
CA CYS A 409 -9.50 26.81 -8.49
C CYS A 409 -9.00 27.57 -7.27
N ASP A 410 -9.81 27.53 -6.22
CA ASP A 410 -9.48 28.14 -4.93
C ASP A 410 -8.62 27.18 -4.08
N GLY A 411 -7.33 27.50 -3.97
CA GLY A 411 -6.32 26.72 -3.25
C GLY A 411 -5.42 25.89 -4.16
N GLN A 412 -4.39 25.28 -3.57
CA GLN A 412 -3.46 24.40 -4.28
C GLN A 412 -4.07 23.01 -4.48
N ILE A 413 -3.85 22.37 -5.61
CA ILE A 413 -4.21 20.97 -5.83
C ILE A 413 -3.29 20.07 -4.98
N ARG A 414 -3.91 19.22 -4.16
CA ARG A 414 -3.23 18.34 -3.20
C ARG A 414 -3.47 16.85 -3.48
N SER A 415 -4.61 16.53 -4.07
CA SER A 415 -4.96 15.18 -4.55
C SER A 415 -5.56 15.26 -5.93
N PHE A 416 -5.26 14.27 -6.78
CA PHE A 416 -5.64 14.27 -8.19
C PHE A 416 -6.08 12.88 -8.63
N GLY A 417 -7.10 12.82 -9.49
CA GLY A 417 -7.52 11.61 -10.18
C GLY A 417 -8.07 11.95 -11.57
N SER A 418 -7.85 11.05 -12.52
CA SER A 418 -8.35 11.20 -13.90
C SER A 418 -8.86 9.86 -14.43
N ASP A 419 -9.80 9.94 -15.35
CA ASP A 419 -10.24 8.85 -16.23
C ASP A 419 -9.81 9.11 -17.69
N GLY A 420 -9.06 10.19 -17.94
CA GLY A 420 -8.61 10.61 -19.25
C GLY A 420 -9.61 11.45 -20.05
N GLU A 421 -10.86 11.59 -19.59
CA GLU A 421 -11.83 12.56 -20.12
C GLU A 421 -12.10 13.69 -19.10
N TYR A 422 -12.16 13.34 -17.83
CA TYR A 422 -12.38 14.22 -16.69
C TYR A 422 -11.21 14.14 -15.71
N VAL A 423 -10.96 15.27 -15.07
CA VAL A 423 -10.05 15.39 -13.93
C VAL A 423 -10.87 15.76 -12.70
N VAL A 424 -10.59 15.09 -11.59
CA VAL A 424 -11.03 15.50 -10.27
C VAL A 424 -9.82 15.89 -9.45
N ALA A 425 -9.87 17.06 -8.83
CA ALA A 425 -8.85 17.49 -7.88
C ALA A 425 -9.47 17.89 -6.55
N GLY A 426 -8.75 17.57 -5.47
CA GLY A 426 -9.00 18.07 -4.12
C GLY A 426 -8.01 19.18 -3.80
N THR A 427 -8.50 20.29 -3.26
CA THR A 427 -7.68 21.48 -2.98
C THR A 427 -7.28 21.59 -1.51
N SER A 428 -6.28 22.43 -1.24
CA SER A 428 -5.85 22.81 0.11
C SER A 428 -6.93 23.48 0.95
N ASN A 429 -7.96 24.04 0.30
CA ASN A 429 -9.06 24.77 0.93
C ASN A 429 -10.30 23.88 1.14
N GLY A 430 -10.18 22.56 0.98
CA GLY A 430 -11.28 21.64 1.27
C GLY A 430 -12.34 21.55 0.16
N ARG A 431 -12.02 22.01 -1.06
CA ARG A 431 -12.91 21.94 -2.23
C ARG A 431 -12.56 20.77 -3.13
N ILE A 432 -13.57 20.23 -3.82
CA ILE A 432 -13.38 19.30 -4.93
C ILE A 432 -13.81 20.00 -6.21
N SER A 433 -12.91 20.09 -7.18
CA SER A 433 -13.16 20.70 -8.48
C SER A 433 -13.00 19.64 -9.58
N ILE A 434 -13.88 19.71 -10.59
CA ILE A 434 -13.93 18.75 -11.70
C ILE A 434 -13.79 19.51 -13.01
N TRP A 435 -12.87 19.06 -13.86
CA TRP A 435 -12.65 19.61 -15.20
C TRP A 435 -12.90 18.54 -16.26
N LYS A 436 -13.31 18.97 -17.44
CA LYS A 436 -13.39 18.13 -18.63
C LYS A 436 -12.21 18.49 -19.54
N LEU A 437 -11.43 17.48 -19.93
CA LEU A 437 -10.19 17.63 -20.70
C LEU A 437 -10.39 17.83 -22.20
N SER A 438 -11.62 17.72 -22.71
CA SER A 438 -11.90 17.93 -24.14
C SER A 438 -11.56 19.36 -24.59
N ASP A 439 -10.98 19.48 -25.79
CA ASP A 439 -10.33 20.65 -26.45
C ASP A 439 -11.02 22.03 -26.43
N SER A 440 -12.18 22.22 -25.79
CA SER A 440 -12.96 23.47 -25.86
C SER A 440 -13.49 23.98 -24.52
N VAL A 441 -13.04 23.45 -23.39
CA VAL A 441 -13.42 23.98 -22.08
C VAL A 441 -12.25 24.77 -21.50
N GLY A 442 -12.48 26.05 -21.19
CA GLY A 442 -11.51 26.95 -20.58
C GLY A 442 -11.03 26.49 -19.19
N PRO A 443 -10.21 27.31 -18.51
CA PRO A 443 -9.54 26.96 -17.26
C PRO A 443 -10.48 26.68 -16.07
N ASP A 444 -11.76 27.04 -16.21
CA ASP A 444 -12.76 26.94 -15.16
C ASP A 444 -13.34 25.53 -15.04
N ALA A 445 -13.55 25.09 -13.79
CA ALA A 445 -14.17 23.81 -13.48
C ALA A 445 -15.59 23.69 -14.08
N VAL A 446 -15.93 22.50 -14.57
CA VAL A 446 -17.30 22.17 -15.02
C VAL A 446 -18.24 21.86 -13.85
N TYR A 447 -17.69 21.48 -12.70
CA TYR A 447 -18.43 21.20 -11.48
C TYR A 447 -17.55 21.42 -10.25
N GLU A 448 -18.11 21.96 -9.17
CA GLU A 448 -17.41 22.15 -7.90
C GLU A 448 -18.25 21.72 -6.70
N ILE A 449 -17.57 21.20 -5.68
CA ILE A 449 -18.11 20.90 -4.35
C ILE A 449 -17.37 21.81 -3.36
N PRO A 450 -17.89 23.01 -3.07
CA PRO A 450 -17.16 24.04 -2.33
C PRO A 450 -16.99 23.77 -0.83
N ASN A 451 -17.80 22.87 -0.24
CA ASN A 451 -17.76 22.55 1.18
C ASN A 451 -17.56 21.04 1.39
N ALA A 452 -16.61 20.46 0.66
CA ALA A 452 -16.32 19.04 0.76
C ALA A 452 -15.67 18.71 2.12
N HIS A 453 -14.64 19.45 2.53
CA HIS A 453 -14.02 19.32 3.85
C HIS A 453 -13.73 20.71 4.45
N ALA A 454 -13.56 20.78 5.77
CA ALA A 454 -13.16 22.02 6.44
C ALA A 454 -11.64 22.27 6.34
N ALA A 455 -10.87 21.20 6.14
CA ALA A 455 -9.42 21.24 5.96
C ALA A 455 -9.02 20.70 4.58
N SER A 456 -7.73 20.83 4.24
CA SER A 456 -7.12 20.37 2.99
C SER A 456 -7.49 18.94 2.65
N ILE A 457 -7.81 18.68 1.38
CA ILE A 457 -8.03 17.32 0.86
C ILE A 457 -6.68 16.74 0.46
N CYS A 458 -6.25 15.69 1.13
CA CYS A 458 -4.92 15.08 0.97
C CYS A 458 -4.93 13.88 0.02
N SER A 459 -6.05 13.17 -0.07
CA SER A 459 -6.22 12.02 -0.96
C SER A 459 -7.65 11.94 -1.45
N LEU A 460 -7.81 11.53 -2.71
CA LEU A 460 -9.09 11.40 -3.38
C LEU A 460 -9.04 10.22 -4.33
N THR A 461 -10.10 9.42 -4.34
CA THR A 461 -10.22 8.27 -5.22
C THR A 461 -11.64 8.16 -5.76
N VAL A 462 -11.76 7.74 -7.01
CA VAL A 462 -13.04 7.59 -7.71
C VAL A 462 -13.15 6.14 -8.17
N THR A 463 -14.31 5.53 -7.96
CA THR A 463 -14.56 4.17 -8.41
C THR A 463 -14.44 4.05 -9.92
N HIS A 464 -14.07 2.86 -10.41
CA HIS A 464 -13.91 2.60 -11.85
C HIS A 464 -15.15 2.96 -12.69
N ASN A 465 -16.35 2.79 -12.12
CA ASN A 465 -17.62 3.14 -12.76
C ASN A 465 -18.02 4.62 -12.64
N GLY A 466 -17.23 5.46 -11.94
CA GLY A 466 -17.51 6.88 -11.76
C GLY A 466 -18.71 7.21 -10.87
N GLN A 467 -19.35 6.23 -10.23
CA GLN A 467 -20.58 6.47 -9.45
C GLN A 467 -20.31 6.89 -8.00
N MET A 468 -19.12 6.57 -7.47
CA MET A 468 -18.73 6.90 -6.12
C MET A 468 -17.34 7.53 -6.10
N MET A 469 -17.14 8.42 -5.14
CA MET A 469 -15.86 9.07 -4.88
C MET A 469 -15.64 9.13 -3.37
N VAL A 470 -14.41 8.94 -2.92
CA VAL A 470 -14.02 9.10 -1.51
C VAL A 470 -12.95 10.16 -1.43
N SER A 471 -13.16 11.14 -0.55
CA SER A 471 -12.19 12.18 -0.22
C SER A 471 -11.75 12.03 1.23
N ALA A 472 -10.46 12.23 1.49
CA ALA A 472 -9.88 12.31 2.82
C ALA A 472 -9.23 13.65 3.05
N SER A 473 -9.18 14.05 4.32
CA SER A 473 -8.64 15.32 4.73
C SER A 473 -7.54 15.20 5.79
N VAL A 474 -6.79 16.30 5.91
CA VAL A 474 -5.76 16.52 6.94
C VAL A 474 -6.34 16.46 8.35
N ASP A 475 -7.64 16.73 8.52
CA ASP A 475 -8.33 16.62 9.80
C ASP A 475 -8.60 15.17 10.26
N GLY A 476 -8.26 14.16 9.45
CA GLY A 476 -8.49 12.75 9.77
C GLY A 476 -9.90 12.24 9.42
N SER A 477 -10.73 13.09 8.81
CA SER A 477 -12.06 12.74 8.33
C SER A 477 -12.02 12.28 6.87
N ILE A 478 -12.99 11.42 6.54
CA ILE A 478 -13.32 11.09 5.15
C ILE A 478 -14.76 11.50 4.84
N ARG A 479 -15.04 11.66 3.55
CA ARG A 479 -16.40 11.71 3.03
C ARG A 479 -16.57 10.81 1.82
N ILE A 480 -17.73 10.18 1.74
CA ILE A 480 -18.13 9.33 0.63
C ILE A 480 -19.17 10.08 -0.17
N TRP A 481 -18.93 10.22 -1.47
CA TRP A 481 -19.77 10.93 -2.41
C TRP A 481 -20.41 9.92 -3.35
N THR A 482 -21.72 10.00 -3.51
CA THR A 482 -22.47 9.21 -4.49
C THR A 482 -23.05 10.13 -5.54
N LEU A 483 -22.84 9.82 -6.81
CA LEU A 483 -23.42 10.55 -7.91
C LEU A 483 -24.91 10.22 -8.02
N LYS A 484 -25.77 11.19 -7.75
CA LYS A 484 -27.23 11.04 -7.82
C LYS A 484 -27.82 11.82 -8.99
N ARG A 485 -28.95 11.31 -9.50
CA ARG A 485 -29.77 12.02 -10.47
C ARG A 485 -30.99 12.62 -9.78
N LYS A 486 -31.28 13.91 -10.02
CA LYS A 486 -32.57 14.49 -9.64
C LYS A 486 -33.64 13.81 -10.48
N VAL A 487 -34.51 13.05 -9.82
CA VAL A 487 -35.74 12.56 -10.44
C VAL A 487 -36.63 13.78 -10.63
N SER A 488 -36.91 14.16 -11.88
CA SER A 488 -37.94 15.18 -12.10
C SER A 488 -39.27 14.58 -11.65
N SER A 489 -39.87 15.15 -10.61
CA SER A 489 -41.27 14.91 -10.33
C SER A 489 -42.06 15.43 -11.52
N ARG A 490 -42.36 14.56 -12.50
CA ARG A 490 -43.48 14.83 -13.40
C ARG A 490 -44.70 14.89 -12.49
N SER A 491 -45.15 16.11 -12.21
CA SER A 491 -46.36 16.35 -11.42
C SER A 491 -47.48 15.48 -11.98
N ASN A 492 -48.20 14.82 -11.09
CA ASN A 492 -49.52 14.22 -11.33
C ASN A 492 -50.47 15.26 -11.95
N ARG A 493 -50.35 15.55 -13.24
CA ARG A 493 -51.35 16.33 -14.02
C ARG A 493 -52.53 15.47 -14.47
N PHE A 494 -52.62 14.22 -14.00
CA PHE A 494 -53.77 13.35 -14.26
C PHE A 494 -54.76 13.28 -13.09
N ALA A 495 -54.44 13.84 -11.91
CA ALA A 495 -55.32 13.77 -10.74
C ALA A 495 -56.35 14.92 -10.62
N GLN A 496 -56.36 15.88 -11.56
CA GLN A 496 -57.33 16.99 -11.58
C GLN A 496 -58.40 16.87 -12.68
N LEU A 497 -58.45 15.77 -13.43
CA LEU A 497 -59.44 15.57 -14.50
C LEU A 497 -60.66 14.72 -14.09
N PHE A 498 -60.73 14.24 -12.85
CA PHE A 498 -61.86 13.45 -12.36
C PHE A 498 -62.32 13.95 -10.98
N SER A 499 -62.91 15.14 -10.93
CA SER A 499 -63.92 15.44 -9.90
C SER A 499 -65.30 15.29 -10.55
N PRO A 500 -66.15 14.34 -10.11
CA PRO A 500 -67.52 14.29 -10.60
C PRO A 500 -68.30 15.48 -10.02
N ALA A 501 -68.94 16.24 -10.90
CA ALA A 501 -69.92 17.27 -10.57
C ALA A 501 -71.29 16.65 -10.26
#